data_AF-A0A537UUK1-F1
#
_entry.id   AF-A0A537UUK1-F1
#
_cell.length_a   1.000
_cell.length_b   1.000
_cell.length_c   1.000
_cell.angle_alpha   90.00
_cell.angle_beta   90.00
_cell.angle_gamma   90.00
#
_symmetry.space_group_name_H-M   'P 1'
#
loop_
_entity.id
_entity.type
_entity.pdbx_description
1 polymer ?
#
loop_
_entity_poly.entity_id
_entity_poly.type
_entity_poly.pdbx_seq_one_letter_code
_entity_poly.pdbx_strand_id
1 'polypeptide(L)'
;MRILIVICLACALLAPGTASAQFIPPGSSQLNPPLPPLPPPPRIEAPVIPQMDAPITQNYAPAPQPSFSDRITTCLDEAAANGLGPSARAAYSRACANQ
;
A
#
# COMPACT_ATOMS: atom_id res chain seq x y z
N MET A 1 -28.26 53.85 -8.27
CA MET A 1 -27.16 53.15 -7.59
C MET A 1 -27.50 52.78 -6.13
N ARG A 2 -27.75 53.73 -5.23
CA ARG A 2 -28.03 53.47 -3.80
C ARG A 2 -29.24 52.56 -3.53
N ILE A 3 -30.35 52.74 -4.25
CA ILE A 3 -31.58 51.95 -4.08
C ILE A 3 -31.37 50.47 -4.44
N LEU A 4 -30.57 50.19 -5.48
CA LEU A 4 -30.27 48.81 -5.89
C LEU A 4 -29.43 48.08 -4.84
N ILE A 5 -28.51 48.79 -4.19
CA ILE A 5 -27.68 48.23 -3.10
C ILE A 5 -28.56 47.86 -1.90
N VAL A 6 -29.53 48.71 -1.54
CA VAL A 6 -30.45 48.46 -0.43
C VAL A 6 -31.36 47.26 -0.71
N ILE A 7 -31.86 47.14 -1.95
CA ILE A 7 -32.69 46.00 -2.37
C ILE A 7 -31.90 44.69 -2.32
N CYS A 8 -30.65 44.69 -2.81
CA CYS A 8 -29.79 43.50 -2.75
C CYS A 8 -29.50 43.06 -1.32
N LEU A 9 -29.24 43.99 -0.40
CA LEU A 9 -29.03 43.65 1.01
C LEU A 9 -30.28 43.05 1.65
N ALA A 10 -31.45 43.65 1.41
CA ALA A 10 -32.71 43.15 1.94
C ALA A 10 -32.99 41.71 1.46
N CYS A 11 -32.78 41.42 0.17
CA CYS A 11 -32.96 40.07 -0.37
C CYS A 11 -32.00 39.04 0.26
N ALA A 12 -30.77 39.42 0.59
CA ALA A 12 -29.81 38.52 1.24
C ALA A 12 -30.20 38.18 2.68
N LEU A 13 -30.80 39.14 3.41
CA LEU A 13 -31.23 38.98 4.80
C LEU A 13 -32.50 38.13 4.96
N LEU A 14 -33.36 38.10 3.94
CA LEU A 14 -34.62 37.35 3.94
C LEU A 14 -34.48 35.90 3.45
N ALA A 15 -33.27 35.43 3.10
CA ALA A 15 -33.05 34.06 2.67
C ALA A 15 -33.13 33.08 3.87
N PRO A 16 -34.10 32.15 3.92
CA PRO A 16 -34.18 31.15 4.97
C PRO A 16 -33.08 30.10 4.76
N GLY A 17 -31.91 30.33 5.35
CA GLY A 17 -30.80 29.39 5.36
C GLY A 17 -30.81 28.55 6.63
N THR A 18 -31.63 27.49 6.70
CA THR A 18 -31.43 26.46 7.73
C THR A 18 -30.24 25.60 7.32
N ALA A 19 -29.03 26.04 7.70
CA ALA A 19 -27.84 25.22 7.57
C ALA A 19 -27.90 24.10 8.63
N SER A 20 -28.35 22.91 8.23
CA SER A 20 -28.19 21.71 9.02
C SER A 20 -26.73 21.25 8.92
N ALA A 21 -25.96 21.42 10.00
CA ALA A 21 -24.63 20.86 10.11
C ALA A 21 -24.74 19.34 10.19
N GLN A 22 -24.34 18.63 9.14
CA GLN A 22 -24.23 17.18 9.20
C GLN A 22 -22.99 16.83 10.01
N PHE A 23 -23.18 16.23 11.18
CA PHE A 23 -22.09 15.70 11.99
C PHE A 23 -21.53 14.45 11.31
N ILE A 24 -20.40 14.61 10.62
CA ILE A 24 -19.64 13.51 10.02
C ILE A 24 -18.54 13.15 11.02
N PRO A 25 -18.63 12.02 11.74
CA PRO A 25 -17.59 11.62 12.66
C PRO A 25 -16.26 11.44 11.92
N PRO A 26 -15.13 11.82 12.55
CA PRO A 26 -13.81 11.69 11.94
C PRO A 26 -13.55 10.23 11.56
N GLY A 27 -13.29 9.98 10.27
CA GLY A 27 -13.06 8.64 9.71
C GLY A 27 -14.25 8.04 8.94
N SER A 28 -15.42 8.67 8.96
CA SER A 28 -16.55 8.24 8.13
C SER A 28 -16.49 8.87 6.73
N SER A 29 -16.70 8.06 5.69
CA SER A 29 -16.85 8.51 4.31
C SER A 29 -18.20 8.02 3.79
N GLN A 30 -19.10 8.93 3.43
CA GLN A 30 -20.44 8.59 2.90
C GLN A 30 -20.39 7.84 1.56
N LEU A 31 -19.25 7.88 0.86
CA LEU A 31 -19.08 7.26 -0.46
C LEU A 31 -18.35 5.91 -0.38
N ASN A 32 -17.88 5.50 0.80
CA ASN A 32 -17.20 4.22 0.93
C ASN A 32 -18.23 3.10 1.06
N PRO A 33 -18.16 2.05 0.21
CA PRO A 33 -18.96 0.86 0.44
C PRO A 33 -18.62 0.23 1.80
N PRO A 34 -19.56 -0.50 2.42
CA PRO A 34 -19.28 -1.24 3.64
C PRO A 34 -18.10 -2.19 3.41
N LEU A 35 -17.19 -2.27 4.40
CA LEU A 35 -16.05 -3.18 4.31
C LEU A 35 -16.53 -4.63 4.20
N PRO A 36 -15.85 -5.48 3.41
CA PRO A 36 -16.13 -6.91 3.40
C PRO A 36 -15.91 -7.50 4.80
N PRO A 37 -16.61 -8.60 5.13
CA PRO A 37 -16.41 -9.29 6.39
C PRO A 37 -14.96 -9.78 6.51
N LEU A 38 -14.44 -9.77 7.74
CA LEU A 38 -13.11 -10.30 8.03
C LEU A 38 -13.05 -11.79 7.64
N PRO A 39 -11.93 -12.25 7.07
CA PRO A 39 -11.72 -13.67 6.82
C PRO A 39 -11.78 -14.45 8.13
N PRO A 40 -12.22 -15.73 8.11
CA PRO A 40 -12.20 -16.57 9.30
C PRO A 40 -10.77 -16.68 9.84
N PRO A 41 -10.60 -16.77 11.17
CA PRO A 41 -9.29 -17.00 11.74
C PRO A 41 -8.69 -18.28 11.17
N PRO A 42 -7.37 -18.33 10.93
CA PRO A 42 -6.71 -19.55 10.48
C PRO A 42 -7.00 -20.67 11.49
N ARG A 43 -7.29 -21.88 11.01
CA ARG A 43 -7.42 -23.02 11.91
C ARG A 43 -6.06 -23.28 12.56
N ILE A 44 -6.01 -23.22 13.89
CA ILE A 44 -4.87 -23.69 14.66
C ILE A 44 -5.00 -25.21 14.77
N GLU A 45 -4.56 -25.92 13.73
CA GLU A 45 -4.38 -27.36 13.80
C GLU A 45 -2.97 -27.65 14.34
N ALA A 46 -2.89 -28.65 15.22
CA ALA A 46 -1.58 -29.10 15.71
C ALA A 46 -0.77 -29.64 14.52
N PRO A 47 0.53 -29.28 14.40
CA PRO A 47 1.39 -29.90 13.41
C PRO A 47 1.38 -31.43 13.56
N VAL A 48 1.36 -32.15 12.44
CA VAL A 48 1.46 -33.62 12.45
C VAL A 48 2.76 -34.02 13.14
N ILE A 49 2.66 -34.86 14.16
CA ILE A 49 3.82 -35.40 14.87
C ILE A 49 4.54 -36.39 13.93
N PRO A 50 5.82 -36.19 13.62
CA PRO A 50 6.58 -37.16 12.84
C PRO A 50 6.60 -38.52 13.54
N GLN A 51 6.22 -39.59 12.83
CA GLN A 51 6.28 -40.96 13.38
C GLN A 51 7.66 -41.56 13.16
N MET A 52 8.16 -42.34 14.12
CA MET A 52 9.51 -42.91 14.07
C MET A 52 9.68 -43.97 12.98
N ASP A 53 8.61 -44.69 12.66
CA ASP A 53 8.58 -45.72 11.61
C ASP A 53 8.13 -45.17 10.24
N ALA A 54 7.91 -43.85 10.14
CA ALA A 54 7.49 -43.24 8.87
C ALA A 54 8.64 -43.27 7.85
N PRO A 55 8.34 -43.52 6.56
CA PRO A 55 9.33 -43.34 5.50
C PRO A 55 9.90 -41.91 5.52
N ILE A 56 11.22 -41.80 5.38
CA ILE A 56 11.90 -40.51 5.29
C ILE A 56 11.42 -39.80 4.03
N THR A 57 10.67 -38.71 4.19
CA THR A 57 10.27 -37.85 3.08
C THR A 57 11.34 -36.77 2.89
N GLN A 58 12.00 -36.77 1.72
CA GLN A 58 12.94 -35.71 1.36
C GLN A 58 12.15 -34.45 1.00
N ASN A 59 11.90 -33.60 1.99
CA ASN A 59 11.33 -32.26 1.80
C ASN A 59 12.43 -31.26 1.44
N TYR A 60 13.16 -31.51 0.36
CA TYR A 60 14.12 -30.53 -0.16
C TYR A 60 13.36 -29.47 -0.95
N ALA A 61 13.22 -28.28 -0.37
CA ALA A 61 12.82 -27.10 -1.11
C ALA A 61 14.08 -26.36 -1.59
N PRO A 62 14.16 -25.98 -2.88
CA PRO A 62 15.19 -25.06 -3.34
C PRO A 62 15.18 -23.77 -2.52
N ALA A 63 16.35 -23.16 -2.34
CA ALA A 63 16.43 -21.85 -1.71
C ALA A 63 15.53 -20.85 -2.46
N PRO A 64 14.83 -19.94 -1.74
CA PRO A 64 14.06 -18.88 -2.38
C PRO A 64 14.93 -18.10 -3.36
N GLN A 65 14.39 -17.85 -4.55
CA GLN A 65 15.03 -16.97 -5.52
C GLN A 65 15.12 -15.54 -4.92
N PRO A 66 16.22 -14.82 -5.12
CA PRO A 66 16.35 -13.45 -4.65
C PRO A 66 15.29 -12.56 -5.32
N SER A 67 14.70 -11.65 -4.54
CA SER A 67 13.73 -10.71 -5.10
C SER A 67 14.42 -9.75 -6.07
N PHE A 68 13.63 -9.03 -6.87
CA PHE A 68 14.17 -7.99 -7.74
C PHE A 68 14.95 -6.92 -6.97
N SER A 69 14.51 -6.56 -5.75
CA SER A 69 15.20 -5.59 -4.89
C SER A 69 16.55 -6.13 -4.40
N ASP A 70 16.61 -7.41 -4.05
CA ASP A 70 17.86 -8.06 -3.62
C ASP A 70 18.86 -8.12 -4.77
N ARG A 71 18.37 -8.45 -5.98
CA ARG A 71 19.18 -8.45 -7.21
C ARG A 71 19.70 -7.06 -7.53
N ILE A 72 18.87 -6.02 -7.50
CA ILE A 72 19.33 -4.63 -7.70
C ILE A 72 20.42 -4.25 -6.70
N THR A 73 20.25 -4.60 -5.42
CA THR A 73 21.22 -4.26 -4.36
C THR A 73 22.56 -4.94 -4.62
N THR A 74 22.53 -6.24 -4.92
CA THR A 74 23.73 -7.01 -5.28
C THR A 74 24.44 -6.40 -6.50
N CYS A 75 23.70 -6.08 -7.56
CA CYS A 75 24.27 -5.46 -8.75
C CYS A 75 24.84 -4.05 -8.48
N LEU A 76 24.24 -3.28 -7.56
CA LEU A 76 24.78 -1.98 -7.15
C LEU A 76 26.11 -2.14 -6.40
N ASP A 77 26.22 -3.15 -5.54
CA ASP A 77 27.42 -3.47 -4.77
C ASP A 77 28.54 -3.97 -5.69
N GLU A 78 28.22 -4.85 -6.64
CA GLU A 78 29.16 -5.28 -7.69
C GLU A 78 29.68 -4.09 -8.48
N ALA A 79 28.78 -3.21 -8.94
CA ALA A 79 29.20 -2.03 -9.67
C ALA A 79 30.07 -1.08 -8.82
N ALA A 80 29.79 -1.00 -7.51
CA ALA A 80 30.62 -0.26 -6.59
C ALA A 80 32.02 -0.85 -6.44
N ALA A 81 32.10 -2.17 -6.28
CA ALA A 81 33.36 -2.90 -6.19
C ALA A 81 34.19 -2.77 -7.48
N ASN A 82 33.54 -2.65 -8.63
CA ASN A 82 34.18 -2.39 -9.92
C ASN A 82 34.55 -0.91 -10.14
N GLY A 83 34.33 -0.03 -9.16
CA GLY A 83 34.70 1.39 -9.25
C GLY A 83 33.81 2.21 -10.19
N LEU A 84 32.62 1.71 -10.55
CA LEU A 84 31.71 2.46 -11.41
C LEU A 84 31.20 3.71 -10.67
N GLY A 85 31.31 4.85 -11.36
CA GLY A 85 30.74 6.12 -10.92
C GLY A 85 29.21 6.09 -10.91
N PRO A 86 28.54 7.09 -10.28
CA PRO A 86 27.10 7.02 -10.01
C PRO A 86 26.21 6.77 -11.24
N SER A 87 26.49 7.42 -12.37
CA SER A 87 25.72 7.25 -13.60
C SER A 87 25.88 5.85 -14.22
N ALA A 88 27.13 5.39 -14.34
CA ALA A 88 27.44 4.07 -14.89
C ALA A 88 26.96 2.94 -13.97
N ARG A 89 27.06 3.13 -12.64
CA ARG A 89 26.52 2.22 -11.63
C ARG A 89 25.00 2.07 -11.75
N ALA A 90 24.28 3.16 -11.93
CA ALA A 90 22.82 3.13 -12.10
C ALA A 90 22.40 2.44 -13.41
N ALA A 91 23.15 2.62 -14.49
CA ALA A 91 22.90 1.93 -15.75
C ALA A 91 23.19 0.42 -15.63
N TYR A 92 24.34 0.06 -15.03
CA TYR A 92 24.74 -1.33 -14.80
C TYR A 92 23.71 -2.07 -13.93
N SER A 93 23.32 -1.51 -12.79
CA SER A 93 22.43 -2.21 -11.86
C SER A 93 21.06 -2.51 -12.45
N ARG A 94 20.53 -1.62 -13.30
CA ARG A 94 19.29 -1.85 -14.05
C ARG A 94 19.42 -2.95 -15.09
N ALA A 95 20.56 -3.05 -15.77
CA ALA A 95 20.79 -4.11 -16.76
C ALA A 95 21.05 -5.46 -16.08
N CYS A 96 21.87 -5.49 -15.04
CA CYS A 96 22.21 -6.68 -14.25
C CYS A 96 20.99 -7.29 -13.54
N ALA A 97 20.15 -6.46 -12.90
CA ALA A 97 18.97 -6.96 -12.19
C ALA A 97 17.81 -7.42 -13.11
N ASN A 98 17.98 -7.36 -14.42
CA ASN A 98 17.04 -7.92 -15.39
C ASN A 98 17.56 -9.22 -16.05
N GLN A 99 18.78 -9.66 -15.72
CA GLN A 99 19.37 -10.93 -16.15
C GLN A 99 19.05 -12.04 -15.15
#